data_AF-A0A2T0RGB4-F1
#
_entry.id   AF-A0A2T0RGB4-F1
#
_cell.length_a   1.000
_cell.length_b   1.000
_cell.length_c   1.000
_cell.angle_alpha   90.00
_cell.angle_beta   90.00
_cell.angle_gamma   90.00
#
_symmetry.space_group_name_H-M   'P 1'
#
loop_
_entity.id
_entity.type
_entity.pdbx_description
1 polymer ?
#
loop_
_entity_poly.entity_id
_entity_poly.type
_entity_poly.pdbx_seq_one_letter_code
_entity_poly.pdbx_strand_id
1 'polypeptide(L)'
;MNKMERQFSKGPGEGTCAADSGLIVVSDRESPVAELLMRSAPGAVVYPDLTEALAHRQDRKVLLPVAAPCVAVASALQGSALPGEAIEQWMAKTRDTLALLVEAGEQVVVIESSGLLRGEGRNWTVLSAEFGLSCPPAGGVEMPATAGQMAQFLASAILARHPKARRLAAELNARLKPSVDLPEPDFRILDSEWAARTGQKSDLTATADGGQPQITTPQASEQTAEIGLLRDSLGQTMNVIRELEEEVERLKGETADHYIQVAMTDVVRTQLNTLWRESKMREAVLGMALLEDARSARAQAAEQKALREALQAEIERLNPSGTTTATSDGLTDETPQQDPE
;
A
#
# COMPACT_ATOMS: atom_id res chain seq x y z
N MET A 1 -53.92 15.60 -50.55
CA MET A 1 -52.50 15.31 -50.86
C MET A 1 -51.63 16.19 -49.96
N ASN A 2 -50.83 15.55 -49.11
CA ASN A 2 -49.70 16.01 -48.27
C ASN A 2 -49.94 17.27 -47.39
N LYS A 3 -50.24 17.19 -46.09
CA LYS A 3 -49.48 16.60 -44.96
C LYS A 3 -47.96 16.82 -45.05
N MET A 4 -47.51 17.93 -44.49
CA MET A 4 -46.17 18.08 -43.88
C MET A 4 -46.33 18.90 -42.60
N GLU A 5 -46.65 18.20 -41.51
CA GLU A 5 -46.45 18.68 -40.15
C GLU A 5 -44.94 18.75 -39.90
N ARG A 6 -44.42 19.97 -39.73
CA ARG A 6 -43.07 20.18 -39.20
C ARG A 6 -43.09 19.81 -37.72
N GLN A 7 -42.63 18.60 -37.42
CA GLN A 7 -42.25 18.22 -36.05
C GLN A 7 -41.07 19.09 -35.64
N PHE A 8 -41.33 20.02 -34.72
CA PHE A 8 -40.28 20.63 -33.92
C PHE A 8 -39.68 19.54 -33.05
N SER A 9 -38.43 19.20 -33.35
CA SER A 9 -37.53 18.47 -32.46
C SER A 9 -37.49 19.21 -31.12
N LYS A 10 -38.20 18.67 -30.13
CA LYS A 10 -37.94 18.93 -28.71
C LYS A 10 -36.52 18.45 -28.45
N GLY A 11 -35.62 19.38 -28.17
CA GLY A 11 -34.32 19.06 -27.60
C GLY A 11 -34.48 18.21 -26.34
N PRO A 12 -33.46 17.41 -25.98
CA PRO A 12 -33.50 16.56 -24.81
C PRO A 12 -33.80 17.45 -23.60
N GLY A 13 -34.81 17.03 -22.84
CA GLY A 13 -35.28 17.76 -21.68
C GLY A 13 -34.12 18.10 -20.76
N GLU A 14 -34.00 19.40 -20.46
CA GLU A 14 -33.48 19.87 -19.19
C GLU A 14 -34.33 19.22 -18.11
N GLY A 15 -33.89 18.02 -17.72
CA GLY A 15 -34.47 17.24 -16.66
C GLY A 15 -34.25 17.97 -15.35
N THR A 16 -35.33 18.59 -14.89
CA THR A 16 -35.81 18.54 -13.50
C THR A 16 -34.81 18.96 -12.43
N CYS A 17 -35.07 20.17 -11.92
CA CYS A 17 -35.16 20.48 -10.49
C CYS A 17 -34.21 19.68 -9.60
N ALA A 18 -33.17 20.35 -9.07
CA ALA A 18 -32.40 19.88 -7.94
C ALA A 18 -33.35 19.42 -6.82
N ALA A 19 -33.68 18.14 -6.85
CA ALA A 19 -34.40 17.47 -5.80
C ALA A 19 -33.52 17.58 -4.57
N ASP A 20 -34.15 17.93 -3.46
CA ASP A 20 -33.61 17.94 -2.11
C ASP A 20 -32.83 16.64 -1.90
N SER A 21 -31.53 16.64 -2.23
CA SER A 21 -30.80 15.41 -2.59
C SER A 21 -30.63 14.48 -1.41
N GLY A 22 -30.92 14.98 -0.20
CA GLY A 22 -30.95 14.22 1.03
C GLY A 22 -29.64 13.52 1.35
N LEU A 23 -28.55 13.87 0.66
CA LEU A 23 -27.27 13.23 0.80
C LEU A 23 -26.64 13.64 2.12
N ILE A 24 -26.41 12.67 2.99
CA ILE A 24 -25.65 12.85 4.22
C ILE A 24 -24.24 12.31 3.97
N VAL A 25 -23.21 13.15 4.11
CA VAL A 25 -21.80 12.79 3.89
C VAL A 25 -21.06 12.84 5.21
N VAL A 26 -20.31 11.79 5.53
CA VAL A 26 -19.39 11.77 6.67
C VAL A 26 -18.00 12.15 6.19
N SER A 27 -17.60 13.40 6.41
CA SER A 27 -16.27 13.89 6.08
C SER A 27 -15.98 15.18 6.83
N ASP A 28 -14.71 15.54 6.94
CA ASP A 28 -14.36 16.89 7.35
C ASP A 28 -14.86 17.90 6.31
N ARG A 29 -15.37 19.05 6.74
CA ARG A 29 -15.86 20.09 5.82
C ARG A 29 -14.76 20.64 4.92
N GLU A 30 -13.52 20.61 5.40
CA GLU A 30 -12.34 21.03 4.67
C GLU A 30 -11.77 19.93 3.76
N SER A 31 -12.35 18.72 3.79
CA SER A 31 -11.92 17.61 2.95
C SER A 31 -12.21 17.90 1.47
N PRO A 32 -11.26 17.68 0.55
CA PRO A 32 -11.49 17.82 -0.89
C PRO A 32 -12.60 16.86 -1.39
N VAL A 33 -12.83 15.77 -0.67
CA VAL A 33 -13.93 14.83 -0.93
C VAL A 33 -15.28 15.47 -0.63
N ALA A 34 -15.39 16.19 0.49
CA ALA A 34 -16.60 16.91 0.87
C ALA A 34 -16.90 18.02 -0.13
N GLU A 35 -15.88 18.79 -0.53
CA GLU A 35 -16.01 19.83 -1.55
C GLU A 35 -16.53 19.26 -2.88
N LEU A 36 -15.93 18.16 -3.36
CA LEU A 36 -16.34 17.48 -4.59
C LEU A 36 -17.80 17.00 -4.53
N LEU A 37 -18.21 16.42 -3.41
CA LEU A 37 -19.57 15.92 -3.20
C LEU A 37 -20.59 17.05 -3.08
N MET A 38 -20.26 18.14 -2.38
CA MET A 38 -21.14 19.32 -2.28
C MET A 38 -21.33 20.01 -3.63
N ARG A 39 -20.31 20.03 -4.50
CA ARG A 39 -20.44 20.53 -5.88
C ARG A 39 -21.37 19.66 -6.73
N SER A 40 -21.32 18.35 -6.51
CA SER A 40 -22.10 17.36 -7.29
C SER A 40 -23.54 17.21 -6.77
N ALA A 41 -23.78 17.51 -5.49
CA ALA A 41 -25.07 17.52 -4.82
C ALA A 41 -25.26 18.82 -4.02
N PRO A 42 -25.75 19.89 -4.67
CA PRO A 42 -26.15 21.11 -3.96
C PRO A 42 -27.28 20.77 -2.98
N GLY A 43 -26.99 20.81 -1.67
CA GLY A 43 -27.90 20.37 -0.62
C GLY A 43 -27.41 19.18 0.22
N ALA A 44 -26.24 18.61 -0.12
CA ALA A 44 -25.60 17.61 0.73
C ALA A 44 -25.26 18.19 2.12
N VAL A 45 -25.56 17.44 3.17
CA VAL A 45 -25.23 17.80 4.55
C VAL A 45 -23.99 17.02 4.97
N VAL A 46 -22.95 17.74 5.39
CA VAL A 46 -21.67 17.16 5.79
C VAL A 46 -21.56 17.14 7.31
N TYR A 47 -21.33 15.95 7.86
CA TYR A 47 -21.04 15.72 9.27
C TYR A 47 -19.60 15.24 9.45
N PRO A 48 -18.90 15.68 10.51
CA PRO A 48 -17.52 15.27 10.76
C PRO A 48 -17.41 13.82 11.24
N ASP A 49 -18.47 13.29 11.85
CA ASP A 49 -18.51 11.95 12.45
C ASP A 49 -19.68 11.11 11.97
N LEU A 50 -19.46 9.79 11.90
CA LEU A 50 -20.48 8.83 11.49
C LEU A 50 -21.61 8.76 12.51
N THR A 51 -21.34 8.84 13.81
CA THR A 51 -22.37 8.79 14.86
C THR A 51 -23.36 9.94 14.70
N GLU A 52 -22.86 11.15 14.47
CA GLU A 52 -23.68 12.34 14.26
C GLU A 52 -24.50 12.24 12.97
N ALA A 53 -23.88 11.80 11.87
CA ALA A 53 -24.60 11.57 10.62
C ALA A 53 -25.73 10.54 10.77
N LEU A 54 -25.49 9.48 11.54
CA LEU A 54 -26.51 8.46 11.78
C LEU A 54 -27.64 8.96 12.68
N ALA A 55 -27.36 9.85 13.65
CA ALA A 55 -28.40 10.45 14.49
C ALA A 55 -29.36 11.35 13.71
N HIS A 56 -28.88 11.97 12.62
CA HIS A 56 -29.67 12.85 11.76
C HIS A 56 -30.26 12.15 10.51
N ARG A 57 -30.11 10.83 10.38
CA ARG A 57 -30.63 10.06 9.24
C ARG A 57 -32.15 9.87 9.36
N GLN A 58 -32.93 10.74 8.73
CA GLN A 58 -34.38 10.58 8.61
C GLN A 58 -34.70 9.61 7.44
N ASP A 59 -34.38 8.33 7.60
CA ASP A 59 -34.50 7.26 6.57
C ASP A 59 -33.63 7.45 5.31
N ARG A 60 -32.65 8.36 5.37
CA ARG A 60 -31.72 8.65 4.28
C ARG A 60 -30.46 7.77 4.40
N LYS A 61 -29.91 7.37 3.25
CA LYS A 61 -28.60 6.70 3.19
C LYS A 61 -27.49 7.69 3.52
N VAL A 62 -26.48 7.21 4.24
CA VAL A 62 -25.29 7.98 4.60
C VAL A 62 -24.13 7.52 3.72
N LEU A 63 -23.43 8.47 3.09
CA LEU A 63 -22.21 8.22 2.36
C LEU A 63 -21.01 8.36 3.29
N LEU A 64 -20.21 7.31 3.39
CA LEU A 64 -18.94 7.30 4.13
C LEU A 64 -17.77 7.10 3.15
N PRO A 65 -17.10 8.18 2.72
CA PRO A 65 -15.85 8.08 1.99
C PRO A 65 -14.73 7.63 2.91
N VAL A 66 -14.03 6.55 2.56
CA VAL A 66 -12.92 6.00 3.35
C VAL A 66 -11.68 5.89 2.49
N ALA A 67 -10.51 6.23 3.04
CA ALA A 67 -9.24 6.00 2.36
C ALA A 67 -8.91 4.50 2.36
N ALA A 68 -8.26 4.02 1.30
CA ALA A 68 -7.72 2.66 1.28
C ALA A 68 -6.84 2.40 2.53
N PRO A 69 -6.88 1.21 3.15
CA PRO A 69 -6.18 0.95 4.41
C PRO A 69 -4.70 1.35 4.39
N CYS A 70 -3.99 1.07 3.30
CA CYS A 70 -2.58 1.44 3.14
C CYS A 70 -2.37 2.97 3.13
N VAL A 71 -3.28 3.73 2.51
CA VAL A 71 -3.23 5.20 2.47
C VAL A 71 -3.57 5.79 3.83
N ALA A 72 -4.58 5.24 4.52
CA ALA A 72 -4.96 5.67 5.86
C ALA A 72 -3.82 5.47 6.88
N VAL A 73 -3.19 4.29 6.86
CA VAL A 73 -2.03 4.00 7.72
C VAL A 73 -0.83 4.88 7.33
N ALA A 74 -0.56 5.08 6.03
CA ALA A 74 0.52 5.96 5.59
C ALA A 74 0.33 7.41 6.05
N SER A 75 -0.91 7.92 6.03
CA SER A 75 -1.25 9.24 6.56
C SER A 75 -1.05 9.30 8.08
N ALA A 76 -1.44 8.26 8.82
CA ALA A 76 -1.21 8.19 10.26
C ALA A 76 0.30 8.19 10.60
N LEU A 77 1.11 7.47 9.82
CA LEU A 77 2.57 7.43 9.97
C LEU A 77 3.24 8.79 9.71
N GLN A 78 2.65 9.66 8.90
CA GLN A 78 3.16 11.01 8.68
C GLN A 78 2.78 11.98 9.81
N GLY A 79 1.67 11.72 10.49
CA GLY A 79 1.18 12.55 11.59
C GLY A 79 1.68 12.13 12.98
N SER A 80 2.18 10.89 13.15
CA SER A 80 2.67 10.38 14.43
C SER A 80 4.20 10.47 14.56
N ALA A 81 4.68 10.53 15.80
CA ALA A 81 6.10 10.42 16.10
C ALA A 81 6.60 8.96 16.04
N LEU A 82 5.71 7.99 16.33
CA LEU A 82 6.05 6.56 16.42
C LEU A 82 5.14 5.71 15.52
N PRO A 83 5.70 4.74 14.75
CA PRO A 83 4.91 3.88 13.87
C PRO A 83 3.93 2.96 14.62
N GLY A 84 4.29 2.48 15.81
CA GLY A 84 3.42 1.66 16.65
C GLY A 84 2.14 2.41 17.05
N GLU A 85 2.29 3.66 17.49
CA GLU A 85 1.15 4.53 17.84
C GLU A 85 0.25 4.81 16.65
N ALA A 86 0.81 5.06 15.46
CA ALA A 86 0.01 5.29 14.24
C ALA A 86 -0.87 4.09 13.90
N ILE A 87 -0.33 2.87 14.03
CA ILE A 87 -1.07 1.64 13.74
C ILE A 87 -2.17 1.43 14.77
N GLU A 88 -1.87 1.59 16.06
CA GLU A 88 -2.87 1.44 17.12
C GLU A 88 -3.99 2.48 17.00
N GLN A 89 -3.66 3.74 16.72
CA GLN A 89 -4.65 4.79 16.47
C GLN A 89 -5.53 4.47 15.26
N TRP A 90 -4.93 4.02 14.15
CA TRP A 90 -5.68 3.59 12.98
C TRP A 90 -6.57 2.38 13.27
N MET A 91 -6.07 1.38 14.01
CA MET A 91 -6.84 0.19 14.39
C MET A 91 -8.01 0.53 15.30
N ALA A 92 -7.82 1.41 16.29
CA ALA A 92 -8.87 1.88 17.19
C ALA A 92 -9.98 2.58 16.39
N LYS A 93 -9.62 3.60 15.60
CA LYS A 93 -10.57 4.35 14.76
C LYS A 93 -11.31 3.44 13.78
N THR A 94 -10.61 2.50 13.14
CA THR A 94 -11.20 1.56 12.18
C THR A 94 -12.16 0.60 12.87
N ARG A 95 -11.83 0.12 14.07
CA ARG A 95 -12.72 -0.76 14.85
C ARG A 95 -14.01 -0.05 15.22
N ASP A 96 -13.92 1.18 15.70
CA ASP A 96 -15.09 1.98 16.07
C ASP A 96 -15.97 2.25 14.85
N THR A 97 -15.35 2.60 13.72
CA THR A 97 -16.05 2.80 12.45
C THR A 97 -16.74 1.51 11.98
N LEU A 98 -16.06 0.36 12.05
CA LEU A 98 -16.63 -0.93 11.65
C LEU A 98 -17.80 -1.35 12.55
N ALA A 99 -17.71 -1.11 13.86
CA ALA A 99 -18.82 -1.36 14.78
C ALA A 99 -20.07 -0.56 14.38
N LEU A 100 -19.90 0.75 14.11
CA LEU A 100 -20.98 1.61 13.63
C LEU A 100 -21.54 1.16 12.27
N LEU A 101 -20.68 0.68 11.36
CA LEU A 101 -21.10 0.13 10.07
C LEU A 101 -21.92 -1.16 10.22
N VAL A 102 -21.55 -2.02 11.17
CA VAL A 102 -22.32 -3.24 11.48
C VAL A 102 -23.71 -2.88 12.00
N GLU A 103 -23.80 -1.92 12.91
CA GLU A 103 -25.07 -1.45 13.47
C GLU A 103 -25.95 -0.73 12.44
N ALA A 104 -25.34 0.07 11.56
CA ALA A 104 -26.07 0.82 10.54
C ALA A 104 -26.48 -0.03 9.33
N GLY A 105 -25.86 -1.19 9.10
CA GLY A 105 -26.20 -2.13 8.04
C GLY A 105 -26.15 -1.50 6.65
N GLU A 106 -27.19 -1.71 5.83
CA GLU A 106 -27.27 -1.21 4.45
C GLU A 106 -27.52 0.30 4.32
N GLN A 107 -27.69 1.01 5.45
CA GLN A 107 -27.98 2.44 5.44
C GLN A 107 -26.72 3.28 5.20
N VAL A 108 -25.53 2.69 5.35
CA VAL A 108 -24.26 3.36 5.07
C VAL A 108 -23.64 2.79 3.80
N VAL A 109 -23.35 3.68 2.85
CA VAL A 109 -22.64 3.35 1.62
C VAL A 109 -21.18 3.76 1.79
N VAL A 110 -20.28 2.77 1.82
CA VAL A 110 -18.84 2.99 1.98
C VAL A 110 -18.16 2.99 0.60
N ILE A 111 -17.43 4.06 0.29
CA ILE A 111 -16.75 4.25 -1.02
C ILE A 111 -15.31 4.68 -0.79
N GLU A 112 -14.40 4.26 -1.67
CA GLU A 112 -13.01 4.70 -1.61
C GLU A 112 -12.86 6.19 -1.98
N SER A 113 -12.30 6.99 -1.08
CA SER A 113 -12.10 8.42 -1.28
C SER A 113 -11.13 8.74 -2.42
N SER A 114 -10.03 7.99 -2.55
CA SER A 114 -9.01 8.24 -3.59
C SER A 114 -9.57 8.10 -4.99
N GLY A 115 -10.31 7.03 -5.26
CA GLY A 115 -10.94 6.80 -6.55
C GLY A 115 -12.01 7.84 -6.87
N LEU A 116 -12.71 8.35 -5.85
CA LEU A 116 -13.69 9.42 -6.04
C LEU A 116 -13.01 10.72 -6.52
N LEU A 117 -11.93 11.11 -5.85
CA LEU A 117 -11.16 12.32 -6.19
C LEU A 117 -10.52 12.25 -7.57
N ARG A 118 -10.09 11.05 -7.99
CA ARG A 118 -9.56 10.80 -9.35
C ARG A 118 -10.63 10.77 -10.43
N GLY A 119 -11.90 10.86 -10.08
CA GLY A 119 -13.00 10.74 -11.04
C GLY A 119 -13.15 9.33 -11.60
N GLU A 120 -12.76 8.29 -10.83
CA GLU A 120 -12.91 6.91 -11.28
C GLU A 120 -14.39 6.61 -11.52
N GLY A 121 -14.76 6.32 -12.77
CA GLY A 121 -16.15 6.13 -13.18
C GLY A 121 -16.91 5.04 -12.41
N ARG A 122 -16.17 4.14 -11.75
CA ARG A 122 -16.72 3.08 -10.90
C ARG A 122 -17.38 3.62 -9.63
N ASN A 123 -16.69 4.49 -8.90
CA ASN A 123 -17.22 5.13 -7.68
C ASN A 123 -18.41 6.02 -8.03
N TRP A 124 -18.34 6.73 -9.16
CA TRP A 124 -19.44 7.54 -9.66
C TRP A 124 -20.64 6.73 -10.13
N THR A 125 -20.44 5.52 -10.68
CA THR A 125 -21.55 4.60 -10.98
C THR A 125 -22.28 4.18 -9.70
N VAL A 126 -21.56 3.87 -8.62
CA VAL A 126 -22.17 3.55 -7.32
C VAL A 126 -22.93 4.76 -6.76
N LEU A 127 -22.33 5.95 -6.80
CA LEU A 127 -22.99 7.18 -6.35
C LEU A 127 -24.24 7.52 -7.17
N SER A 128 -24.21 7.26 -8.48
CA SER A 128 -25.36 7.43 -9.36
C SER A 128 -26.49 6.45 -9.00
N ALA A 129 -26.15 5.18 -8.78
CA ALA A 129 -27.13 4.16 -8.44
C ALA A 129 -27.76 4.35 -7.05
N GLU A 130 -26.97 4.76 -6.06
CA GLU A 130 -27.40 4.86 -4.67
C GLU A 130 -28.03 6.21 -4.33
N PHE A 131 -27.55 7.29 -4.95
CA PHE A 131 -27.88 8.67 -4.58
C PHE A 131 -28.32 9.54 -5.77
N GLY A 132 -28.38 8.99 -6.99
CA GLY A 132 -28.75 9.75 -8.19
C GLY A 132 -27.70 10.79 -8.63
N LEU A 133 -26.47 10.69 -8.13
CA LEU A 133 -25.42 11.68 -8.42
C LEU A 133 -24.82 11.46 -9.81
N SER A 134 -24.57 12.56 -10.50
CA SER A 134 -23.85 12.55 -11.78
C SER A 134 -22.40 12.92 -11.56
N CYS A 135 -21.49 12.32 -12.33
CA CYS A 135 -20.08 12.67 -12.29
C CYS A 135 -19.90 14.15 -12.69
N PRO A 136 -19.25 14.99 -11.87
CA PRO A 136 -18.99 16.38 -12.23
C PRO A 136 -18.04 16.44 -13.43
N PRO A 137 -18.10 17.52 -14.24
CA PRO A 137 -17.16 17.72 -15.33
C PRO A 137 -15.73 17.74 -14.78
N ALA A 138 -14.81 17.08 -15.49
CA ALA A 138 -13.42 16.96 -15.08
C ALA A 138 -12.78 18.33 -14.87
N GLY A 139 -12.57 18.73 -13.62
CA GLY A 139 -11.87 19.96 -13.29
C GLY A 139 -12.20 20.53 -11.92
N GLY A 140 -11.16 20.77 -11.12
CA GLY A 140 -11.20 21.82 -10.10
C GLY A 140 -11.24 21.39 -8.63
N VAL A 141 -10.88 20.14 -8.30
CA VAL A 141 -10.58 19.76 -6.92
C VAL A 141 -9.08 19.42 -6.84
N GLU A 142 -8.36 20.16 -6.00
CA GLU A 142 -6.95 19.87 -5.75
C GLU A 142 -6.84 18.51 -5.06
N MET A 143 -6.01 17.63 -5.63
CA MET A 143 -5.69 16.37 -4.99
C MET A 143 -4.91 16.65 -3.71
N PRO A 144 -5.32 16.10 -2.55
CA PRO A 144 -4.54 16.26 -1.34
C PRO A 144 -3.15 15.65 -1.56
N ALA A 145 -2.14 16.24 -0.92
CA ALA A 145 -0.79 15.69 -0.95
C ALA A 145 -0.82 14.24 -0.47
N THR A 146 -0.57 13.30 -1.38
CA THR A 146 -0.54 11.88 -1.02
C THR A 146 0.64 11.64 -0.09
N ALA A 147 0.46 10.76 0.90
CA ALA A 147 1.57 10.30 1.71
C ALA A 147 2.73 9.84 0.81
N GLY A 148 3.97 10.22 1.15
CA GLY A 148 5.13 9.94 0.32
C GLY A 148 5.25 8.44 0.01
N GLN A 149 5.77 8.08 -1.16
CA GLN A 149 5.84 6.68 -1.61
C GLN A 149 6.42 5.74 -0.54
N MET A 150 7.44 6.19 0.19
CA MET A 150 8.04 5.45 1.30
C MET A 150 7.02 5.12 2.42
N ALA A 151 6.19 6.08 2.83
CA ALA A 151 5.18 5.86 3.87
C ALA A 151 4.12 4.85 3.42
N GLN A 152 3.73 4.86 2.15
CA GLN A 152 2.81 3.88 1.59
C GLN A 152 3.42 2.47 1.53
N PHE A 153 4.69 2.34 1.17
CA PHE A 153 5.40 1.06 1.21
C PHE A 153 5.49 0.51 2.64
N LEU A 154 5.86 1.35 3.61
CA LEU A 154 5.91 0.97 5.01
C LEU A 154 4.53 0.54 5.53
N ALA A 155 3.49 1.32 5.25
CA ALA A 155 2.11 1.01 5.62
C ALA A 155 1.65 -0.35 5.05
N SER A 156 1.95 -0.63 3.78
CA SER A 156 1.64 -1.92 3.16
C SER A 156 2.38 -3.08 3.83
N ALA A 157 3.66 -2.92 4.13
CA ALA A 157 4.47 -3.95 4.78
C ALA A 157 4.00 -4.22 6.22
N ILE A 158 3.63 -3.16 6.95
CA ILE A 158 3.05 -3.24 8.29
C ILE A 158 1.72 -4.01 8.27
N LEU A 159 0.80 -3.63 7.38
CA LEU A 159 -0.51 -4.29 7.26
C LEU A 159 -0.38 -5.77 6.90
N ALA A 160 0.60 -6.14 6.07
CA ALA A 160 0.83 -7.54 5.71
C ALA A 160 1.29 -8.40 6.91
N ARG A 161 2.03 -7.80 7.85
CA ARG A 161 2.70 -8.49 8.96
C ARG A 161 1.91 -8.46 10.26
N HIS A 162 1.10 -7.43 10.48
CA HIS A 162 0.34 -7.25 11.71
C HIS A 162 -1.06 -7.92 11.60
N PRO A 163 -1.31 -9.07 12.24
CA PRO A 163 -2.48 -9.90 11.96
C PRO A 163 -3.82 -9.21 12.27
N LYS A 164 -3.89 -8.44 13.35
CA LYS A 164 -5.13 -7.70 13.71
C LYS A 164 -5.43 -6.60 12.70
N ALA A 165 -4.43 -5.75 12.40
CA ALA A 165 -4.51 -4.72 11.37
C ALA A 165 -4.87 -5.29 9.99
N ARG A 166 -4.29 -6.43 9.60
CA ARG A 166 -4.63 -7.15 8.37
C ARG A 166 -6.11 -7.55 8.32
N ARG A 167 -6.62 -8.12 9.42
CA ARG A 167 -8.03 -8.52 9.54
C ARG A 167 -8.95 -7.30 9.44
N LEU A 168 -8.64 -6.20 10.14
CA LEU A 168 -9.43 -4.97 10.07
C LEU A 168 -9.39 -4.36 8.68
N ALA A 169 -8.24 -4.35 8.00
CA ALA A 169 -8.12 -3.89 6.62
C ALA A 169 -8.95 -4.74 5.66
N ALA A 170 -8.93 -6.07 5.82
CA ALA A 170 -9.75 -6.97 5.02
C ALA A 170 -11.25 -6.76 5.27
N GLU A 171 -11.65 -6.58 6.54
CA GLU A 171 -13.04 -6.31 6.91
C GLU A 171 -13.52 -4.98 6.35
N LEU A 172 -12.72 -3.92 6.46
CA LEU A 172 -13.03 -2.62 5.87
C LEU A 172 -13.12 -2.70 4.33
N ASN A 173 -12.19 -3.41 3.68
CA ASN A 173 -12.23 -3.62 2.23
C ASN A 173 -13.44 -4.43 1.79
N ALA A 174 -13.90 -5.41 2.58
CA ALA A 174 -15.12 -6.17 2.31
C ALA A 174 -16.40 -5.31 2.43
N ARG A 175 -16.34 -4.20 3.18
CA ARG A 175 -17.43 -3.22 3.32
C ARG A 175 -17.42 -2.16 2.22
N LEU A 176 -16.29 -1.94 1.54
CA LEU A 176 -16.27 -1.12 0.34
C LEU A 176 -17.18 -1.76 -0.69
N LYS A 177 -18.17 -1.02 -1.20
CA LYS A 177 -19.03 -1.57 -2.25
C LYS A 177 -18.14 -1.96 -3.44
N PRO A 178 -18.14 -3.26 -3.84
CA PRO A 178 -17.22 -3.73 -4.84
C PRO A 178 -17.52 -2.98 -6.14
N SER A 179 -16.49 -2.31 -6.65
CA SER A 179 -16.39 -2.04 -8.07
C SER A 179 -16.52 -3.38 -8.78
N VAL A 180 -17.54 -3.56 -9.62
CA VAL A 180 -17.80 -4.81 -10.34
C VAL A 180 -16.50 -5.38 -10.93
N ASP A 181 -16.22 -6.61 -10.51
CA ASP A 181 -15.15 -7.55 -10.89
C ASP A 181 -13.69 -7.04 -10.89
N LEU A 182 -12.97 -7.39 -9.81
CA LEU A 182 -11.53 -7.61 -9.83
C LEU A 182 -11.21 -8.99 -9.22
N PRO A 183 -10.22 -9.72 -9.76
CA PRO A 183 -9.81 -11.02 -9.26
C PRO A 183 -9.27 -10.86 -7.83
N GLU A 184 -9.80 -11.65 -6.91
CA GLU A 184 -9.28 -11.75 -5.54
C GLU A 184 -7.77 -12.03 -5.58
N PRO A 185 -6.94 -11.29 -4.83
CA PRO A 185 -5.60 -11.76 -4.53
C PRO A 185 -5.75 -13.07 -3.76
N ASP A 186 -5.13 -14.14 -4.24
CA ASP A 186 -5.21 -15.45 -3.62
C ASP A 186 -4.46 -15.47 -2.27
N PHE A 187 -5.15 -15.08 -1.21
CA PHE A 187 -4.65 -15.11 0.16
C PHE A 187 -4.66 -16.52 0.77
N ARG A 188 -5.17 -17.54 0.06
CA ARG A 188 -5.31 -18.91 0.59
C ARG A 188 -3.96 -19.61 0.82
N ILE A 189 -2.89 -19.13 0.18
CA ILE A 189 -1.53 -19.67 0.34
C ILE A 189 -0.92 -19.29 1.70
N LEU A 190 -1.36 -18.19 2.33
CA LEU A 190 -0.83 -17.74 3.63
C LEU A 190 -1.60 -18.26 4.86
N ASP A 191 -2.90 -18.55 4.72
CA ASP A 191 -3.71 -19.07 5.83
C ASP A 191 -3.43 -20.56 6.11
N SER A 192 -2.98 -21.32 5.09
CA SER A 192 -2.61 -22.74 5.26
C SER A 192 -1.31 -22.95 6.05
N GLU A 193 -0.37 -22.00 5.99
CA GLU A 193 0.87 -22.08 6.79
C GLU A 193 0.68 -21.67 8.26
N TRP A 194 -0.34 -20.87 8.57
CA TRP A 194 -0.61 -20.44 9.95
C TRP A 194 -1.49 -21.42 10.72
N ALA A 195 -2.49 -22.03 10.06
CA ALA A 195 -3.28 -23.12 10.65
C ALA A 195 -2.42 -24.31 11.10
N ALA A 196 -1.30 -24.57 10.40
CA ALA A 196 -0.33 -25.60 10.77
C ALA A 196 0.49 -25.28 12.04
N ARG A 197 0.52 -24.02 12.51
CA ARG A 197 1.30 -23.60 13.70
C ARG A 197 0.46 -23.37 14.96
N THR A 198 -0.84 -23.09 14.85
CA THR A 198 -1.73 -22.88 16.01
C THR A 198 -2.44 -24.14 16.52
N GLY A 199 -2.36 -25.27 15.80
CA GLY A 199 -2.98 -26.54 16.20
C GLY A 199 -2.33 -27.29 17.37
N GLN A 200 -1.41 -26.66 18.12
CA GLN A 200 -0.60 -27.33 19.13
C GLN A 200 -0.60 -26.55 20.46
N LYS A 201 -1.79 -26.26 21.02
CA LYS A 201 -1.94 -25.71 22.38
C LYS A 201 -3.37 -25.87 22.90
N SER A 202 -3.82 -27.11 23.11
CA SER A 202 -4.96 -27.39 23.98
C SER A 202 -4.92 -28.84 24.48
N ASP A 203 -3.98 -29.11 25.38
CA ASP A 203 -4.06 -30.25 26.28
C ASP A 203 -3.34 -29.85 27.56
N LEU A 204 -4.11 -29.32 28.52
CA LEU A 204 -3.78 -29.21 29.95
C LEU A 204 -5.00 -28.64 30.70
N THR A 205 -6.11 -29.39 30.67
CA THR A 205 -7.20 -29.27 31.66
C THR A 205 -7.58 -30.67 32.12
N ALA A 206 -6.82 -31.21 33.06
CA ALA A 206 -7.23 -32.37 33.84
C ALA A 206 -6.39 -32.48 35.11
N THR A 207 -6.86 -31.87 36.21
CA THR A 207 -6.81 -32.41 37.59
C THR A 207 -7.25 -31.32 38.57
N ALA A 208 -8.53 -31.32 38.91
CA ALA A 208 -9.02 -30.78 40.18
C ALA A 208 -9.95 -31.85 40.75
N ASP A 209 -9.33 -32.76 41.49
CA ASP A 209 -9.97 -33.86 42.17
C ASP A 209 -10.82 -33.33 43.33
N GLY A 210 -11.99 -33.94 43.49
CA GLY A 210 -13.00 -33.52 44.45
C GLY A 210 -12.64 -33.92 45.87
N GLY A 211 -12.69 -32.96 46.79
CA GLY A 211 -12.64 -33.21 48.22
C GLY A 211 -13.52 -32.21 48.96
N GLN A 212 -14.75 -32.60 49.30
CA GLN A 212 -15.56 -31.89 50.28
C GLN A 212 -14.94 -32.04 51.68
N PRO A 213 -14.81 -30.97 52.48
CA PRO A 213 -14.67 -31.10 53.92
C PRO A 213 -16.04 -30.93 54.60
N GLN A 214 -16.33 -31.86 55.52
CA GLN A 214 -17.44 -31.76 56.45
C GLN A 214 -17.21 -30.65 57.46
N ILE A 215 -18.29 -29.93 57.74
CA ILE A 215 -18.38 -28.87 58.76
C ILE A 215 -18.44 -29.53 60.15
N THR A 216 -17.46 -29.24 61.01
CA THR A 216 -17.63 -29.24 62.46
C THR A 216 -16.88 -28.05 63.07
N THR A 217 -17.62 -27.09 63.61
CA THR A 217 -17.16 -25.97 64.43
C THR A 217 -16.51 -26.47 65.73
N PRO A 218 -15.42 -25.86 66.24
CA PRO A 218 -15.55 -24.57 66.94
C PRO A 218 -14.28 -23.68 66.91
N GLN A 219 -14.21 -22.62 66.09
CA GLN A 219 -13.11 -21.63 66.23
C GLN A 219 -13.40 -20.33 65.46
N ALA A 220 -13.96 -19.32 66.14
CA ALA A 220 -14.10 -17.98 65.57
C ALA A 220 -12.74 -17.26 65.38
N SER A 221 -11.68 -17.67 66.09
CA SER A 221 -10.34 -17.07 66.01
C SER A 221 -9.50 -17.60 64.85
N GLU A 222 -9.66 -18.88 64.48
CA GLU A 222 -8.93 -19.47 63.35
C GLU A 222 -9.55 -19.01 62.01
N GLN A 223 -10.87 -18.84 61.95
CA GLN A 223 -11.53 -18.26 60.78
C GLN A 223 -11.08 -16.82 60.50
N THR A 224 -10.83 -16.00 61.52
CA THR A 224 -10.27 -14.65 61.30
C THR A 224 -8.84 -14.66 60.81
N ALA A 225 -8.02 -15.63 61.25
CA ALA A 225 -6.66 -15.80 60.75
C ALA A 225 -6.65 -16.34 59.30
N GLU A 226 -7.56 -17.26 58.99
CA GLU A 226 -7.75 -17.81 57.65
C GLU A 226 -8.28 -16.76 56.66
N ILE A 227 -9.22 -15.91 57.08
CA ILE A 227 -9.67 -14.75 56.30
C ILE A 227 -8.52 -13.77 56.05
N GLY A 228 -7.64 -13.56 57.03
CA GLY A 228 -6.43 -12.74 56.88
C GLY A 228 -5.49 -13.32 55.82
N LEU A 229 -5.18 -14.61 55.91
CA LEU A 229 -4.33 -15.32 54.94
C LEU A 229 -4.94 -15.34 53.53
N LEU A 230 -6.27 -15.53 53.42
CA LEU A 230 -6.97 -15.47 52.15
C LEU A 230 -6.95 -14.06 51.55
N ARG A 231 -7.05 -13.02 52.39
CA ARG A 231 -6.95 -11.62 51.93
C ARG A 231 -5.54 -11.27 51.47
N ASP A 232 -4.52 -11.75 52.16
CA ASP A 232 -3.12 -11.55 51.78
C ASP A 232 -2.79 -12.33 50.50
N SER A 233 -3.28 -13.56 50.37
CA SER A 233 -3.20 -14.37 49.14
C SER A 233 -3.92 -13.70 47.97
N LEU A 234 -5.10 -13.13 48.21
CA LEU A 234 -5.84 -12.38 47.20
C LEU A 234 -5.12 -11.08 46.81
N GLY A 235 -4.48 -10.39 47.76
CA GLY A 235 -3.61 -9.25 47.48
C GLY A 235 -2.37 -9.63 46.66
N GLN A 236 -1.74 -10.76 46.97
CA GLN A 236 -0.59 -11.29 46.21
C GLN A 236 -1.00 -11.67 44.79
N THR A 237 -2.11 -12.37 44.61
CA THR A 237 -2.61 -12.74 43.28
C THR A 237 -3.01 -11.52 42.45
N MET A 238 -3.62 -10.49 43.04
CA MET A 238 -3.89 -9.22 42.35
C MET A 238 -2.61 -8.50 41.91
N ASN A 239 -1.56 -8.50 42.74
CA ASN A 239 -0.27 -7.92 42.36
C ASN A 239 0.40 -8.68 41.22
N VAL A 240 0.34 -10.02 41.24
CA VAL A 240 0.87 -10.86 40.15
C VAL A 240 0.09 -10.65 38.85
N ILE A 241 -1.24 -10.52 38.91
CA ILE A 241 -2.05 -10.18 37.73
C ILE A 241 -1.62 -8.84 37.15
N ARG A 242 -1.42 -7.82 37.98
CA ARG A 242 -0.96 -6.49 37.54
C ARG A 242 0.42 -6.56 36.89
N GLU A 243 1.37 -7.28 37.48
CA GLU A 243 2.71 -7.47 36.90
C GLU A 243 2.66 -8.23 35.57
N LEU A 244 1.80 -9.25 35.46
CA LEU A 244 1.59 -9.98 34.21
C LEU A 244 0.93 -9.11 33.13
N GLU A 245 0.01 -8.22 33.50
CA GLU A 245 -0.59 -7.26 32.57
C GLU A 245 0.43 -6.24 32.06
N GLU A 246 1.27 -5.70 32.95
CA GLU A 246 2.37 -4.80 32.58
C GLU A 246 3.38 -5.50 31.66
N GLU A 247 3.73 -6.75 31.95
CA GLU A 247 4.65 -7.54 31.14
C GLU A 247 4.05 -7.91 29.77
N VAL A 248 2.76 -8.24 29.72
CA VAL A 248 2.04 -8.48 28.46
C VAL A 248 2.01 -7.22 27.60
N GLU A 249 1.81 -6.04 28.20
CA GLU A 249 1.81 -4.78 27.46
C GLU A 249 3.20 -4.41 26.96
N ARG A 250 4.25 -4.62 27.77
CA ARG A 250 5.65 -4.49 27.35
C ARG A 250 5.97 -5.38 26.16
N LEU A 251 5.60 -6.66 26.23
CA LEU A 251 5.82 -7.63 25.16
C LEU A 251 5.04 -7.29 23.88
N LYS A 252 3.81 -6.76 23.99
CA LYS A 252 3.07 -6.26 22.82
C LYS A 252 3.82 -5.11 22.14
N GLY A 253 4.32 -4.14 22.90
CA GLY A 253 5.15 -3.06 22.38
C GLY A 253 6.39 -3.58 21.63
N GLU A 254 7.13 -4.51 22.24
CA GLU A 254 8.30 -5.13 21.61
C GLU A 254 7.95 -5.90 20.33
N THR A 255 6.80 -6.60 20.29
CA THR A 255 6.37 -7.30 19.07
C THR A 255 5.96 -6.33 17.96
N ALA A 256 5.29 -5.22 18.28
CA ALA A 256 4.95 -4.19 17.31
C ALA A 256 6.22 -3.57 16.71
N ASP A 257 7.17 -3.22 17.57
CA ASP A 257 8.49 -2.71 17.16
C ASP A 257 9.26 -3.72 16.31
N HIS A 258 9.22 -5.00 16.66
CA HIS A 258 9.82 -6.06 15.85
C HIS A 258 9.18 -6.13 14.45
N TYR A 259 7.85 -6.09 14.33
CA TYR A 259 7.19 -6.09 13.02
C TYR A 259 7.56 -4.87 12.19
N ILE A 260 7.69 -3.70 12.81
CA ILE A 260 8.13 -2.46 12.15
C ILE A 260 9.58 -2.59 11.67
N GLN A 261 10.49 -3.09 12.51
CA GLN A 261 11.90 -3.28 12.14
C GLN A 261 12.06 -4.26 10.97
N VAL A 262 11.31 -5.36 10.97
CA VAL A 262 11.39 -6.30 9.84
C VAL A 262 10.75 -5.70 8.59
N ALA A 263 9.65 -4.94 8.71
CA ALA A 263 9.06 -4.21 7.59
C ALA A 263 10.05 -3.19 6.99
N MET A 264 10.76 -2.43 7.81
CA MET A 264 11.82 -1.52 7.37
C MET A 264 12.94 -2.28 6.66
N THR A 265 13.36 -3.42 7.21
CA THR A 265 14.41 -4.26 6.61
C THR A 265 14.01 -4.76 5.22
N ASP A 266 12.74 -5.16 5.04
CA ASP A 266 12.22 -5.59 3.74
C ASP A 266 12.12 -4.44 2.73
N VAL A 267 11.71 -3.24 3.17
CA VAL A 267 11.69 -2.06 2.30
C VAL A 267 13.11 -1.75 1.80
N VAL A 268 14.09 -1.72 2.71
CA VAL A 268 15.50 -1.51 2.34
C VAL A 268 15.98 -2.60 1.39
N ARG A 269 15.67 -3.87 1.65
CA ARG A 269 16.02 -4.99 0.77
C ARG A 269 15.41 -4.84 -0.63
N THR A 270 14.16 -4.39 -0.71
CA THR A 270 13.44 -4.20 -1.99
C THR A 270 14.03 -3.04 -2.79
N GLN A 271 14.38 -1.94 -2.12
CA GLN A 271 15.09 -0.82 -2.74
C GLN A 271 16.47 -1.24 -3.25
N LEU A 272 17.23 -2.00 -2.46
CA LEU A 272 18.54 -2.50 -2.83
C LEU A 272 18.47 -3.43 -4.05
N ASN A 273 17.46 -4.31 -4.10
CA ASN A 273 17.20 -5.17 -5.27
C ASN A 273 16.84 -4.36 -6.52
N THR A 274 16.09 -3.27 -6.37
CA THR A 274 15.70 -2.40 -7.49
C THR A 274 16.93 -1.66 -8.03
N LEU A 275 17.71 -1.04 -7.16
CA LEU A 275 18.97 -0.38 -7.53
C LEU A 275 19.97 -1.35 -8.15
N TRP A 276 20.05 -2.58 -7.62
CA TRP A 276 20.90 -3.62 -8.20
C TRP A 276 20.46 -3.99 -9.62
N ARG A 277 19.16 -4.14 -9.89
CA ARG A 277 18.63 -4.38 -11.23
C ARG A 277 18.92 -3.22 -12.18
N GLU A 278 18.75 -1.98 -11.73
CA GLU A 278 19.10 -0.80 -12.51
C GLU A 278 20.58 -0.74 -12.85
N SER A 279 21.46 -1.03 -11.87
CA SER A 279 22.91 -1.11 -12.09
C SER A 279 23.25 -2.17 -13.13
N LYS A 280 22.64 -3.37 -13.03
CA LYS A 280 22.85 -4.45 -14.00
C LYS A 280 22.39 -4.08 -15.41
N MET A 281 21.26 -3.37 -15.53
CA MET A 281 20.79 -2.87 -16.83
C MET A 281 21.76 -1.83 -17.40
N ARG A 282 22.29 -0.90 -16.59
CA ARG A 282 23.29 0.09 -17.03
C ARG A 282 24.59 -0.59 -17.47
N GLU A 283 25.08 -1.57 -16.70
CA GLU A 283 26.26 -2.36 -17.07
C GLU A 283 26.05 -3.11 -18.40
N ALA A 284 24.87 -3.69 -18.62
CA ALA A 284 24.55 -4.38 -19.87
C ALA A 284 24.52 -3.42 -21.07
N VAL A 285 23.92 -2.24 -20.91
CA VAL A 285 23.88 -1.20 -21.96
C VAL A 285 25.29 -0.72 -22.30
N LEU A 286 26.12 -0.43 -21.30
CA LEU A 286 27.52 -0.05 -21.51
C LEU A 286 28.33 -1.16 -22.17
N GLY A 287 28.13 -2.42 -21.75
CA GLY A 287 28.76 -3.58 -22.38
C GLY A 287 28.39 -3.73 -23.85
N MET A 288 27.12 -3.52 -24.21
CA MET A 288 26.69 -3.56 -25.62
C MET A 288 27.28 -2.41 -26.43
N ALA A 289 27.32 -1.19 -25.88
CA ALA A 289 27.92 -0.04 -26.56
C ALA A 289 29.43 -0.28 -26.85
N LEU A 290 30.19 -0.78 -25.87
CA LEU A 290 31.60 -1.11 -26.06
C LEU A 290 31.84 -2.22 -27.09
N LEU A 291 30.95 -3.22 -27.14
CA LEU A 291 31.03 -4.28 -28.15
C LEU A 291 30.73 -3.73 -29.56
N GLU A 292 29.80 -2.80 -29.68
CA GLU A 292 29.48 -2.15 -30.96
C GLU A 292 30.62 -1.24 -31.42
N ASP A 293 31.20 -0.46 -30.51
CA ASP A 293 32.39 0.35 -30.77
C ASP A 293 33.57 -0.52 -31.21
N ALA A 294 33.80 -1.66 -30.56
CA ALA A 294 34.84 -2.61 -30.94
C ALA A 294 34.59 -3.24 -32.33
N ARG A 295 33.32 -3.50 -32.70
CA ARG A 295 32.95 -3.97 -34.04
C ARG A 295 33.19 -2.90 -35.09
N SER A 296 32.77 -1.66 -34.82
CA SER A 296 33.00 -0.52 -35.70
C SER A 296 34.48 -0.28 -35.93
N ALA A 297 35.30 -0.29 -34.87
CA ALA A 297 36.75 -0.15 -34.97
C ALA A 297 37.39 -1.27 -35.81
N ARG A 298 36.94 -2.52 -35.67
CA ARG A 298 37.41 -3.64 -36.50
C ARG A 298 36.99 -3.50 -37.97
N ALA A 299 35.76 -3.03 -38.23
CA ALA A 299 35.28 -2.78 -39.58
C ALA A 299 36.11 -1.68 -40.25
N GLN A 300 36.33 -0.56 -39.57
CA GLN A 300 37.18 0.54 -40.05
C GLN A 300 38.63 0.07 -40.31
N ALA A 301 39.20 -0.75 -39.42
CA ALA A 301 40.53 -1.31 -39.62
C ALA A 301 40.60 -2.24 -40.84
N ALA A 302 39.56 -3.04 -41.08
CA ALA A 302 39.46 -3.89 -42.26
C ALA A 302 39.31 -3.07 -43.55
N GLU A 303 38.51 -2.00 -43.54
CA GLU A 303 38.37 -1.07 -44.66
C GLU A 303 39.68 -0.36 -44.97
N GLN A 304 40.38 0.16 -43.95
CA GLN A 304 41.69 0.79 -44.13
C GLN A 304 42.72 -0.19 -44.69
N LYS A 305 42.70 -1.46 -44.25
CA LYS A 305 43.57 -2.49 -44.81
C LYS A 305 43.26 -2.76 -46.27
N ALA A 306 41.99 -2.93 -46.63
CA ALA A 306 41.56 -3.14 -48.02
C ALA A 306 41.92 -1.95 -48.92
N LEU A 307 41.76 -0.72 -48.43
CA LEU A 307 42.14 0.49 -49.15
C LEU A 307 43.65 0.58 -49.35
N ARG A 308 44.47 0.22 -48.34
CA ARG A 308 45.93 0.15 -48.48
C ARG A 308 46.34 -0.90 -49.51
N GLU A 309 45.75 -2.09 -49.48
CA GLU A 309 46.02 -3.16 -50.46
C GLU A 309 45.62 -2.71 -51.87
N ALA A 310 44.47 -2.06 -52.04
CA ALA A 310 44.03 -1.54 -53.34
C ALA A 310 44.94 -0.42 -53.87
N LEU A 311 45.34 0.52 -53.00
CA LEU A 311 46.29 1.58 -53.36
C LEU A 311 47.66 1.01 -53.73
N GLN A 312 48.14 0.00 -52.99
CA GLN A 312 49.40 -0.65 -53.28
C GLN A 312 49.35 -1.40 -54.62
N ALA A 313 48.28 -2.13 -54.91
CA ALA A 313 48.07 -2.76 -56.20
C ALA A 313 47.99 -1.74 -57.35
N GLU A 314 47.36 -0.58 -57.11
CA GLU A 314 47.30 0.51 -58.09
C GLU A 314 48.67 1.17 -58.31
N ILE A 315 49.48 1.35 -57.26
CA ILE A 315 50.86 1.83 -57.37
C ILE A 315 51.70 0.84 -58.19
N GLU A 316 51.60 -0.46 -57.91
CA GLU A 316 52.28 -1.52 -58.66
C GLU A 316 51.84 -1.55 -60.13
N ARG A 317 50.54 -1.32 -60.40
CA ARG A 317 49.99 -1.21 -61.76
C ARG A 317 50.54 0.00 -62.52
N LEU A 318 50.68 1.15 -61.85
CA LEU A 318 51.18 2.39 -62.45
C LEU A 318 52.71 2.41 -62.60
N ASN A 319 53.44 1.65 -61.79
CA ASN A 319 54.90 1.49 -61.85
C ASN A 319 55.33 0.06 -62.24
N PRO A 320 55.00 -0.44 -63.45
CA PRO A 320 55.41 -1.79 -63.88
C PRO A 320 56.93 -1.91 -64.12
N SER A 321 57.66 -0.80 -64.09
CA SER A 321 59.10 -0.72 -64.36
C SER A 321 59.89 -0.42 -63.08
N GLY A 322 59.89 -1.40 -62.17
CA GLY A 322 60.58 -1.34 -60.89
C GLY A 322 61.55 -2.51 -60.67
N THR A 323 62.22 -2.98 -61.72
CA THR A 323 63.38 -3.88 -61.59
C THR A 323 64.57 -3.33 -62.35
N THR A 324 65.37 -2.49 -61.68
CA THR A 324 66.84 -2.53 -61.81
C THR A 324 67.51 -1.79 -60.64
N THR A 325 68.06 -2.58 -59.71
CA THR A 325 69.35 -2.39 -59.02
C THR A 325 69.76 -0.97 -58.59
N ALA A 326 69.77 -0.75 -57.27
CA ALA A 326 70.84 0.00 -56.61
C ALA A 326 71.25 -0.78 -55.35
N THR A 327 72.27 -1.62 -55.52
CA THR A 327 73.13 -2.09 -54.45
C THR A 327 73.74 -0.85 -53.79
N SER A 328 73.40 -0.57 -52.52
CA SER A 328 74.14 0.36 -51.68
C SER A 328 74.44 -0.36 -50.38
N ASP A 329 75.69 -0.80 -50.28
CA ASP A 329 76.34 -1.19 -49.04
C ASP A 329 76.11 -0.17 -47.93
N GLY A 330 75.95 -0.70 -46.72
CA GLY A 330 76.39 -0.07 -45.47
C GLY A 330 75.58 1.12 -44.95
N LEU A 331 74.79 0.89 -43.90
CA LEU A 331 75.05 1.57 -42.63
C LEU A 331 74.34 0.84 -41.47
N THR A 332 75.16 0.48 -40.50
CA THR A 332 74.89 0.09 -39.11
C THR A 332 73.80 0.95 -38.46
N ASP A 333 72.83 0.33 -37.79
CA ASP A 333 72.81 0.14 -36.32
C ASP A 333 72.60 1.46 -35.57
N GLU A 334 71.39 1.66 -35.03
CA GLU A 334 71.18 1.95 -33.60
C GLU A 334 69.67 2.04 -33.33
N THR A 335 69.20 1.13 -32.48
CA THR A 335 67.83 1.09 -31.97
C THR A 335 67.85 1.70 -30.56
N PRO A 336 67.13 2.79 -30.25
CA PRO A 336 66.86 3.12 -28.86
C PRO A 336 65.56 2.44 -28.44
N GLN A 337 65.76 1.43 -27.60
CA GLN A 337 64.77 0.80 -26.74
C GLN A 337 64.19 1.86 -25.79
N GLN A 338 62.88 2.11 -25.84
CA GLN A 338 62.17 2.89 -24.82
C GLN A 338 61.17 1.97 -24.12
N ASP A 339 61.45 1.71 -22.85
CA ASP A 339 60.55 1.11 -21.87
C ASP A 339 59.39 2.08 -21.56
N PRO A 340 58.14 1.61 -21.45
CA PRO A 340 57.08 2.38 -20.82
C PRO A 340 56.86 1.93 -19.37
N GLU A 341 56.85 2.91 -18.45
CA GLU A 341 56.20 2.83 -17.13
C GLU A 341 54.67 2.82 -17.25
#